data_AF-Q5NVY6-F1
#
_entry.id   AF-Q5NVY6-F1
#
_cell.length_a   1.000
_cell.length_b   1.000
_cell.length_c   1.000
_cell.angle_alpha   90.00
_cell.angle_beta   90.00
_cell.angle_gamma   90.00
#
_symmetry.space_group_name_H-M   'P 1'
#
loop_
_entity.id
_entity.type
_entity.pdbx_description
1 polymer ?
#
loop_
_entity_poly.entity_id
_entity_poly.type
_entity_poly.pdbx_seq_one_letter_code
_entity_poly.pdbx_strand_id
1 'polypeptide(L)'
;MLNRNAVLQRGLVNEAKKFPDTPAEHYQRALSIMNSARLDDLPALYDVISLCREAVRLNPDYAEAYCLLGAALAGMGQSGDAIQALEKAITLQPGYAEAHYYLGKAVLATGNPDQALNLFTASKQLGMNESMACCGIGSALAEKGLYRESIVELSRAIAVDPGNVEAYVRLGMACCETGSYAEAMAWLKKAVELNPGNIEAHLCLARAYLRGQMYDAALAEYDVVLGLRPRCLDAINGKGTVYHYKGLIDQAIQEYRHAIDLYPGDYRAHNNLALAYVDKGMYERAIPEYRLAICASPKLPELHADYGMLLLLTGDTYGATLAFREALRLAPDSYSGHVNLAVALYQSGQCSDALAELAEAVRLSPSEPEAFFHLGTIHDRCGDPVKAATAYESFIRFSASGDKRVKSVRARLLEIKGGKKRK
;
A
#
# COMPACT_ATOMS: atom_id res chain seq x y z
N MET A 1 39.16 3.77 70.46
CA MET A 1 38.47 2.52 70.09
C MET A 1 37.56 2.80 68.93
N LEU A 2 38.10 2.60 67.72
CA LEU A 2 37.34 2.40 66.49
C LEU A 2 36.60 1.05 66.55
N ASN A 3 35.69 0.81 65.60
CA ASN A 3 35.09 -0.49 65.25
C ASN A 3 34.02 -1.03 66.22
N ARG A 4 32.77 -1.26 65.79
CA ARG A 4 32.45 -2.38 64.88
C ARG A 4 31.17 -2.22 64.05
N ASN A 5 30.34 -1.19 64.26
CA ASN A 5 29.01 -1.13 63.62
C ASN A 5 28.95 -0.42 62.26
N ALA A 6 30.01 0.28 61.84
CA ALA A 6 30.06 0.92 60.52
C ALA A 6 30.65 0.01 59.42
N VAL A 7 31.23 -1.14 59.77
CA VAL A 7 31.78 -2.11 58.81
C VAL A 7 30.72 -3.12 58.36
N LEU A 8 29.69 -3.38 59.18
CA LEU A 8 28.61 -4.32 58.83
C LEU A 8 27.52 -3.74 57.92
N GLN A 9 27.34 -2.40 57.88
CA GLN A 9 26.41 -1.78 56.92
C GLN A 9 27.06 -1.37 55.59
N ARG A 10 28.39 -1.33 55.49
CA ARG A 10 29.09 -1.19 54.20
C ARG A 10 29.34 -2.53 53.49
N GLY A 11 29.08 -3.66 54.16
CA GLY A 11 29.13 -5.00 53.58
C GLY A 11 27.84 -5.48 52.90
N LEU A 12 26.73 -4.74 53.03
CA LEU A 12 25.41 -5.15 52.52
C LEU A 12 24.88 -4.29 51.35
N VAL A 13 25.71 -3.41 50.79
CA VAL A 13 25.37 -2.57 49.61
C VAL A 13 26.16 -3.01 48.36
N ASN A 14 26.91 -4.11 48.41
CA ASN A 14 27.73 -4.59 47.30
C ASN A 14 27.45 -6.06 46.91
N GLU A 15 26.19 -6.49 47.02
CA GLU A 15 25.67 -7.62 46.25
C GLU A 15 24.65 -7.10 45.24
N ALA A 16 25.10 -6.21 44.35
CA ALA A 16 24.63 -6.33 42.97
C ALA A 16 24.93 -7.78 42.59
N LYS A 17 23.90 -8.63 42.51
CA LYS A 17 24.03 -10.02 42.07
C LYS A 17 24.93 -10.02 40.83
N LYS A 18 26.18 -10.43 40.99
CA LYS A 18 27.07 -10.75 39.89
C LYS A 18 26.55 -12.06 39.33
N PHE A 19 25.47 -11.96 38.56
CA PHE A 19 25.05 -13.00 37.66
C PHE A 19 26.23 -13.24 36.69
N PRO A 20 26.62 -14.49 36.41
CA PRO A 20 27.71 -14.75 35.49
C PRO A 20 27.32 -14.25 34.10
N ASP A 21 28.17 -13.39 33.52
CA ASP A 21 27.99 -12.73 32.22
C ASP A 21 28.06 -13.75 31.07
N THR A 22 27.03 -14.59 30.93
CA THR A 22 26.99 -15.71 29.97
C THR A 22 26.07 -15.40 28.79
N PRO A 23 26.35 -15.95 27.59
CA PRO A 23 25.47 -15.80 26.43
C PRO A 23 24.02 -16.21 26.72
N ALA A 24 23.85 -17.33 27.45
CA ALA A 24 22.54 -17.91 27.74
C ALA A 24 21.68 -16.99 28.62
N GLU A 25 22.27 -16.32 29.61
CA GLU A 25 21.52 -15.41 30.49
C GLU A 25 21.03 -14.17 29.74
N HIS A 26 21.88 -13.58 28.89
CA HIS A 26 21.47 -12.48 28.01
C HIS A 26 20.34 -12.90 27.08
N TYR A 27 20.46 -14.07 26.45
CA TYR A 27 19.40 -14.62 25.60
C TYR A 27 18.09 -14.85 26.36
N GLN A 28 18.13 -15.47 27.55
CA GLN A 28 16.92 -15.73 28.34
C GLN A 28 16.25 -14.44 28.80
N ARG A 29 17.03 -13.42 29.17
CA ARG A 29 16.49 -12.10 29.49
C ARG A 29 15.85 -11.44 28.27
N ALA A 30 16.51 -11.51 27.11
CA ALA A 30 15.97 -11.00 25.86
C ALA A 30 14.65 -11.71 25.50
N LEU A 31 14.61 -13.04 25.61
CA LEU A 31 13.41 -13.85 25.35
C LEU A 31 12.28 -13.52 26.33
N SER A 32 12.58 -13.34 27.61
CA SER A 32 11.60 -12.94 28.62
C SER A 32 11.01 -11.56 28.33
N ILE A 33 11.83 -10.60 27.91
CA ILE A 33 11.34 -9.28 27.48
C ILE A 33 10.46 -9.46 26.25
N MET A 34 10.90 -10.25 25.28
CA MET A 34 10.14 -10.44 24.05
C MET A 34 8.77 -11.10 24.26
N ASN A 35 8.67 -12.04 25.18
CA ASN A 35 7.40 -12.70 25.51
C ASN A 35 6.46 -11.84 26.36
N SER A 36 6.97 -10.80 27.04
CA SER A 36 6.18 -9.92 27.91
C SER A 36 5.88 -8.55 27.28
N ALA A 37 6.64 -8.16 26.26
CA ALA A 37 6.45 -6.93 25.53
C ALA A 37 5.39 -7.08 24.43
N ARG A 38 4.70 -5.97 24.12
CA ARG A 38 3.99 -5.86 22.84
C ARG A 38 5.03 -5.67 21.73
N LEU A 39 4.81 -6.28 20.57
CA LEU A 39 5.72 -6.16 19.41
C LEU A 39 5.92 -4.70 18.94
N ASP A 40 5.05 -3.78 19.37
CA ASP A 40 5.14 -2.35 19.05
C ASP A 40 5.88 -1.51 20.13
N ASP A 41 6.37 -2.14 21.20
CA ASP A 41 7.11 -1.48 22.28
C ASP A 41 8.58 -1.29 21.89
N LEU A 42 8.87 -0.15 21.24
CA LEU A 42 10.21 0.19 20.75
C LEU A 42 11.28 0.13 21.85
N PRO A 43 11.09 0.71 23.06
CA PRO A 43 12.03 0.52 24.18
C PRO A 43 12.34 -0.95 24.49
N ALA A 44 11.31 -1.81 24.56
CA ALA A 44 11.53 -3.22 24.83
C ALA A 44 12.33 -3.91 23.72
N LEU A 45 12.05 -3.58 22.45
CA LEU A 45 12.81 -4.10 21.32
C LEU A 45 14.30 -3.66 21.37
N TYR A 46 14.60 -2.44 21.84
CA TYR A 46 16.00 -1.98 21.99
C TYR A 46 16.75 -2.82 23.03
N ASP A 47 16.10 -3.12 24.15
CA ASP A 47 16.68 -3.97 25.19
C ASP A 47 16.93 -5.39 24.67
N VAL A 48 15.97 -5.97 23.93
CA VAL A 48 16.13 -7.29 23.29
C VAL A 48 17.32 -7.30 22.34
N ILE A 49 17.43 -6.32 21.44
CA ILE A 49 18.54 -6.20 20.50
C ILE A 49 19.88 -6.09 21.24
N SER A 50 19.95 -5.26 22.28
CA SER A 50 21.18 -5.07 23.06
C SER A 50 21.62 -6.37 23.73
N LEU A 51 20.70 -7.09 24.37
CA LEU A 51 20.97 -8.36 25.04
C LEU A 51 21.37 -9.45 24.04
N CYS A 52 20.67 -9.56 22.91
CA CYS A 52 21.03 -10.54 21.88
C CYS A 52 22.40 -10.24 21.25
N ARG A 53 22.75 -8.96 21.03
CA ARG A 53 24.09 -8.57 20.54
C ARG A 53 25.19 -9.00 21.51
N GLU A 54 24.95 -8.86 22.81
CA GLU A 54 25.90 -9.31 23.82
C GLU A 54 26.00 -10.84 23.87
N ALA A 55 24.87 -11.54 23.75
CA ALA A 55 24.84 -13.00 23.67
C ALA A 55 25.67 -13.54 22.49
N VAL A 56 25.51 -12.96 21.28
CA VAL A 56 26.28 -13.40 20.10
C VAL A 56 27.73 -12.93 20.13
N ARG A 57 28.05 -11.85 20.84
CA ARG A 57 29.44 -11.42 21.09
C ARG A 57 30.19 -12.43 21.95
N LEU A 58 29.53 -12.94 23.00
CA LEU A 58 30.08 -13.93 23.92
C LEU A 58 30.09 -15.35 23.30
N ASN A 59 29.13 -15.66 22.41
CA ASN A 59 29.08 -16.90 21.65
C ASN A 59 28.67 -16.65 20.17
N PRO A 60 29.64 -16.54 19.24
CA PRO A 60 29.38 -16.28 17.82
C PRO A 60 28.60 -17.37 17.07
N ASP A 61 28.42 -18.55 17.67
CA ASP A 61 27.70 -19.69 17.07
C ASP A 61 26.31 -19.90 17.73
N TYR A 62 25.76 -18.88 18.40
CA TYR A 62 24.47 -18.97 19.08
C TYR A 62 23.27 -18.68 18.16
N ALA A 63 22.80 -19.70 17.43
CA ALA A 63 21.75 -19.58 16.42
C ALA A 63 20.43 -18.96 16.96
N GLU A 64 19.99 -19.35 18.16
CA GLU A 64 18.77 -18.85 18.79
C GLU A 64 18.85 -17.36 19.13
N ALA A 65 20.02 -16.89 19.56
CA ALA A 65 20.26 -15.48 19.83
C ALA A 65 20.26 -14.64 18.54
N TYR A 66 20.82 -15.16 17.44
CA TYR A 66 20.72 -14.52 16.13
C TYR A 66 19.29 -14.49 15.60
N CYS A 67 18.51 -15.56 15.79
CA CYS A 67 17.10 -15.59 15.38
C CYS A 67 16.28 -14.55 16.14
N LEU A 68 16.44 -14.47 17.47
CA LEU A 68 15.75 -13.49 18.30
C LEU A 68 16.18 -12.05 17.97
N LEU A 69 17.48 -11.83 17.73
CA LEU A 69 18.02 -10.56 17.25
C LEU A 69 17.35 -10.15 15.94
N GLY A 70 17.30 -11.06 14.98
CA GLY A 70 16.68 -10.82 13.68
C GLY A 70 15.19 -10.51 13.76
N ALA A 71 14.45 -11.24 14.60
CA ALA A 71 13.04 -10.99 14.84
C ALA A 71 12.80 -9.59 15.44
N ALA A 72 13.61 -9.18 16.41
CA ALA A 72 13.51 -7.86 17.04
C ALA A 72 13.89 -6.72 16.07
N LEU A 73 14.96 -6.90 15.28
CA LEU A 73 15.37 -5.96 14.24
C LEU A 73 14.29 -5.80 13.17
N ALA A 74 13.64 -6.89 12.75
CA ALA A 74 12.53 -6.85 11.81
C ALA A 74 11.33 -6.08 12.40
N GLY A 75 11.03 -6.27 13.69
CA GLY A 75 9.99 -5.50 14.40
C GLY A 75 10.28 -3.99 14.46
N MET A 76 11.55 -3.59 14.48
CA MET A 76 11.97 -2.18 14.37
C MET A 76 11.99 -1.63 12.93
N GLY A 77 11.68 -2.45 11.93
CA GLY A 77 11.81 -2.06 10.53
C GLY A 77 13.26 -1.99 10.02
N GLN A 78 14.23 -2.52 10.78
CA GLN A 78 15.64 -2.63 10.38
C GLN A 78 15.86 -3.88 9.51
N SER A 79 15.15 -3.97 8.38
CA SER A 79 15.06 -5.19 7.57
C SER A 79 16.42 -5.70 7.07
N GLY A 80 17.36 -4.80 6.75
CA GLY A 80 18.70 -5.19 6.28
C GLY A 80 19.55 -5.88 7.34
N ASP A 81 19.52 -5.37 8.58
CA ASP A 81 20.23 -5.99 9.72
C ASP A 81 19.52 -7.26 10.18
N ALA A 82 18.18 -7.26 10.13
CA ALA A 82 17.37 -8.44 10.42
C ALA A 82 17.72 -9.61 9.50
N ILE A 83 17.78 -9.37 8.19
CA ILE A 83 18.14 -10.38 7.19
C ILE A 83 19.51 -10.98 7.51
N GLN A 84 20.53 -10.16 7.77
CA GLN A 84 21.88 -10.65 8.08
C GLN A 84 21.92 -11.54 9.34
N ALA A 85 21.23 -11.13 10.41
CA ALA A 85 21.15 -11.92 11.63
C ALA A 85 20.45 -13.27 11.38
N LEU A 86 19.35 -13.27 10.62
CA LEU A 86 18.57 -14.48 10.35
C LEU A 86 19.27 -15.44 9.40
N GLU A 87 19.97 -14.92 8.39
CA GLU A 87 20.84 -15.74 7.52
C GLU A 87 21.97 -16.39 8.32
N LYS A 88 22.55 -15.67 9.30
CA LYS A 88 23.54 -16.25 10.21
C LYS A 88 22.94 -17.36 11.09
N ALA A 89 21.72 -17.16 11.62
CA ALA A 89 21.01 -18.19 12.37
C ALA A 89 20.76 -19.46 11.52
N ILE A 90 20.33 -19.30 10.27
CA ILE A 90 20.10 -20.42 9.34
C ILE A 90 21.41 -21.09 8.94
N THR A 91 22.50 -20.34 8.79
CA THR A 91 23.83 -20.90 8.50
C THR A 91 24.31 -21.80 9.64
N LEU A 92 24.08 -21.39 10.89
CA LEU A 92 24.43 -22.16 12.08
C LEU A 92 23.50 -23.37 12.27
N GLN A 93 22.21 -23.20 11.98
CA GLN A 93 21.19 -24.23 12.11
C GLN A 93 20.22 -24.22 10.91
N PRO A 94 20.53 -24.97 9.84
CA PRO A 94 19.71 -24.97 8.62
C PRO A 94 18.26 -25.46 8.81
N GLY A 95 17.99 -26.23 9.86
CA GLY A 95 16.65 -26.71 10.19
C GLY A 95 15.82 -25.76 11.07
N TYR A 96 16.28 -24.53 11.33
CA TYR A 96 15.61 -23.64 12.27
C TYR A 96 14.39 -22.97 11.64
N ALA A 97 13.21 -23.51 11.93
CA ALA A 97 11.95 -23.10 11.30
C ALA A 97 11.59 -21.62 11.56
N GLU A 98 11.78 -21.13 12.78
CA GLU A 98 11.54 -19.75 13.19
C GLU A 98 12.44 -18.76 12.44
N ALA A 99 13.72 -19.11 12.25
CA ALA A 99 14.65 -18.24 11.52
C ALA A 99 14.22 -18.08 10.05
N HIS A 100 13.73 -19.14 9.41
CA HIS A 100 13.15 -19.06 8.06
C HIS A 100 11.89 -18.20 8.03
N TYR A 101 11.02 -18.32 9.03
CA TYR A 101 9.80 -17.51 9.12
C TYR A 101 10.12 -16.01 9.25
N TYR A 102 10.96 -15.65 10.22
CA TYR A 102 11.31 -14.25 10.43
C TYR A 102 12.13 -13.69 9.27
N LEU A 103 12.95 -14.51 8.60
CA LEU A 103 13.64 -14.08 7.37
C LEU A 103 12.63 -13.80 6.27
N GLY A 104 11.62 -14.67 6.12
CA GLY A 104 10.50 -14.44 5.21
C GLY A 104 9.79 -13.12 5.47
N LYS A 105 9.51 -12.77 6.74
CA LYS A 105 8.92 -11.48 7.11
C LYS A 105 9.81 -10.30 6.73
N ALA A 106 11.11 -10.37 7.04
CA ALA A 106 12.05 -9.29 6.75
C ALA A 106 12.22 -9.08 5.23
N VAL A 107 12.30 -10.17 4.46
CA VAL A 107 12.38 -10.16 2.99
C VAL A 107 11.09 -9.66 2.34
N LEU A 108 9.93 -10.00 2.92
CA LEU A 108 8.65 -9.48 2.45
C LEU A 108 8.59 -7.95 2.64
N ALA A 109 9.07 -7.45 3.78
CA ALA A 109 9.14 -6.02 4.08
C ALA A 109 10.11 -5.25 3.16
N THR A 110 11.05 -5.93 2.49
CA THR A 110 11.91 -5.31 1.45
C THR A 110 11.33 -5.41 0.04
N GLY A 111 10.10 -5.92 -0.12
CA GLY A 111 9.40 -5.99 -1.40
C GLY A 111 9.78 -7.19 -2.27
N ASN A 112 10.28 -8.28 -1.67
CA ASN A 112 10.66 -9.50 -2.40
C ASN A 112 9.72 -10.68 -2.06
N PRO A 113 8.45 -10.65 -2.51
CA PRO A 113 7.44 -11.60 -2.05
C PRO A 113 7.67 -13.04 -2.56
N ASP A 114 8.34 -13.23 -3.70
CA ASP A 114 8.73 -14.57 -4.19
C ASP A 114 9.70 -15.28 -3.26
N GLN A 115 10.74 -14.58 -2.82
CA GLN A 115 11.71 -15.14 -1.88
C GLN A 115 11.07 -15.37 -0.50
N ALA A 116 10.24 -14.42 -0.05
CA ALA A 116 9.48 -14.57 1.19
C ALA A 116 8.58 -15.81 1.17
N LEU A 117 7.86 -16.05 0.07
CA LEU A 117 7.01 -17.23 -0.10
C LEU A 117 7.80 -18.54 0.02
N ASN A 118 8.98 -18.62 -0.59
CA ASN A 118 9.86 -19.78 -0.47
C ASN A 118 10.31 -20.00 0.98
N LEU A 119 10.68 -18.92 1.68
CA LEU A 119 11.11 -18.97 3.08
C LEU A 119 9.98 -19.41 4.02
N PHE A 120 8.77 -18.90 3.85
CA PHE A 120 7.61 -19.34 4.63
C PHE A 120 7.23 -20.79 4.34
N THR A 121 7.35 -21.23 3.08
CA THR A 121 7.11 -22.62 2.70
C THR A 121 8.15 -23.57 3.34
N ALA A 122 9.43 -23.18 3.32
CA ALA A 122 10.49 -23.92 4.00
C ALA A 122 10.26 -23.96 5.51
N SER A 123 9.91 -22.83 6.13
CA SER A 123 9.55 -22.74 7.55
C SER A 123 8.41 -23.68 7.93
N LYS A 124 7.35 -23.76 7.09
CA LYS A 124 6.25 -24.72 7.26
C LYS A 124 6.74 -26.17 7.22
N GLN A 125 7.60 -26.52 6.27
CA GLN A 125 8.16 -27.88 6.14
C GLN A 125 9.07 -28.26 7.31
N LEU A 126 9.77 -27.27 7.89
CA LEU A 126 10.64 -27.43 9.05
C LEU A 126 9.89 -27.50 10.39
N GLY A 127 8.55 -27.42 10.38
CA GLY A 127 7.72 -27.61 11.57
C GLY A 127 7.36 -26.33 12.33
N MET A 128 7.44 -25.16 11.68
CA MET A 128 6.87 -23.93 12.24
C MET A 128 5.37 -24.14 12.52
N ASN A 129 4.84 -23.49 13.56
CA ASN A 129 3.41 -23.53 13.87
C ASN A 129 2.58 -23.26 12.60
N GLU A 130 1.66 -24.16 12.29
CA GLU A 130 0.95 -24.14 11.00
C GLU A 130 0.17 -22.83 10.79
N SER A 131 -0.42 -22.25 11.84
CA SER A 131 -1.11 -20.97 11.73
C SER A 131 -0.16 -19.84 11.32
N MET A 132 0.98 -19.73 11.98
CA MET A 132 1.99 -18.71 11.64
C MET A 132 2.53 -18.90 10.22
N ALA A 133 2.86 -20.14 9.85
CA ALA A 133 3.41 -20.42 8.53
C ALA A 133 2.40 -20.16 7.41
N CYS A 134 1.14 -20.57 7.56
CA CYS A 134 0.07 -20.27 6.60
C CYS A 134 -0.23 -18.77 6.54
N CYS A 135 -0.16 -18.05 7.67
CA CYS A 135 -0.28 -16.59 7.69
C CYS A 135 0.84 -15.90 6.88
N GLY A 136 2.08 -16.36 7.02
CA GLY A 136 3.22 -15.86 6.24
C GLY A 136 3.06 -16.13 4.74
N ILE A 137 2.72 -17.37 4.37
CA ILE A 137 2.46 -17.77 2.97
C ILE A 137 1.34 -16.91 2.38
N GLY A 138 0.21 -16.79 3.09
CA GLY A 138 -0.92 -15.98 2.68
C GLY A 138 -0.57 -14.50 2.48
N SER A 139 0.25 -13.94 3.36
CA SER A 139 0.74 -12.57 3.25
C SER A 139 1.63 -12.38 2.00
N ALA A 140 2.55 -13.31 1.74
CA ALA A 140 3.40 -13.26 0.55
C ALA A 140 2.59 -13.41 -0.76
N LEU A 141 1.55 -14.25 -0.76
CA LEU A 141 0.64 -14.38 -1.90
C LEU A 141 -0.16 -13.09 -2.16
N ALA A 142 -0.62 -12.41 -1.10
CA ALA A 142 -1.32 -11.13 -1.21
C ALA A 142 -0.43 -10.06 -1.85
N GLU A 143 0.84 -9.93 -1.41
CA GLU A 143 1.79 -8.98 -2.00
C GLU A 143 2.11 -9.27 -3.49
N LYS A 144 1.90 -10.52 -3.94
CA LYS A 144 1.98 -10.89 -5.37
C LYS A 144 0.70 -10.60 -6.17
N GLY A 145 -0.35 -10.10 -5.52
CA GLY A 145 -1.68 -9.93 -6.12
C GLY A 145 -2.47 -11.24 -6.29
N LEU A 146 -1.99 -12.36 -5.73
CA LEU A 146 -2.65 -13.66 -5.77
C LEU A 146 -3.66 -13.77 -4.61
N TYR A 147 -4.66 -12.90 -4.63
CA TYR A 147 -5.57 -12.71 -3.51
C TYR A 147 -6.45 -13.93 -3.21
N ARG A 148 -6.83 -14.70 -4.24
CA ARG A 148 -7.66 -15.91 -4.05
C ARG A 148 -6.88 -17.00 -3.33
N GLU A 149 -5.64 -17.24 -3.74
CA GLU A 149 -4.74 -18.19 -3.06
C GLU A 149 -4.38 -17.71 -1.65
N SER A 150 -4.16 -16.40 -1.49
CA SER A 150 -3.93 -15.78 -0.18
C SER A 150 -5.08 -16.05 0.79
N ILE A 151 -6.33 -15.82 0.37
CA ILE A 151 -7.54 -16.07 1.18
C ILE A 151 -7.60 -17.53 1.65
N VAL A 152 -7.23 -18.50 0.80
CA VAL A 152 -7.24 -19.93 1.16
C VAL A 152 -6.24 -20.22 2.29
N GLU A 153 -5.00 -19.74 2.16
CA GLU A 153 -3.96 -19.99 3.18
C GLU A 153 -4.24 -19.24 4.49
N LEU A 154 -4.74 -18.01 4.42
CA LEU A 154 -5.16 -17.24 5.59
C LEU A 154 -6.35 -17.86 6.30
N SER A 155 -7.31 -18.42 5.54
CA SER A 155 -8.43 -19.18 6.12
C SER A 155 -7.96 -20.43 6.86
N ARG A 156 -6.91 -21.11 6.35
CA ARG A 156 -6.28 -22.22 7.07
C ARG A 156 -5.61 -21.75 8.36
N ALA A 157 -4.94 -20.59 8.33
CA ALA A 157 -4.30 -20.03 9.52
C ALA A 157 -5.28 -19.80 10.67
N ILE A 158 -6.44 -19.19 10.40
CA ILE A 158 -7.48 -18.95 11.43
C ILE A 158 -8.24 -20.22 11.83
N ALA A 159 -8.29 -21.24 10.96
CA ALA A 159 -8.88 -22.53 11.31
C ALA A 159 -8.00 -23.31 12.31
N VAL A 160 -6.69 -23.18 12.19
CA VAL A 160 -5.71 -23.78 13.11
C VAL A 160 -5.62 -23.01 14.43
N ASP A 161 -5.55 -21.68 14.35
CA ASP A 161 -5.51 -20.80 15.51
C ASP A 161 -6.51 -19.64 15.36
N PRO A 162 -7.71 -19.76 15.96
CA PRO A 162 -8.70 -18.69 15.99
C PRO A 162 -8.27 -17.43 16.76
N GLY A 163 -7.12 -17.44 17.46
CA GLY A 163 -6.53 -16.29 18.13
C GLY A 163 -5.57 -15.47 17.26
N ASN A 164 -5.27 -15.93 16.02
CA ASN A 164 -4.31 -15.26 15.15
C ASN A 164 -4.88 -13.98 14.53
N VAL A 165 -4.70 -12.86 15.24
CA VAL A 165 -5.16 -11.52 14.83
C VAL A 165 -4.60 -11.11 13.47
N GLU A 166 -3.31 -11.38 13.21
CA GLU A 166 -2.65 -11.01 11.96
C GLU A 166 -3.30 -11.69 10.76
N ALA A 167 -3.63 -12.98 10.89
CA ALA A 167 -4.32 -13.72 9.84
C ALA A 167 -5.69 -13.12 9.51
N TYR A 168 -6.47 -12.68 10.51
CA TYR A 168 -7.73 -11.97 10.28
C TYR A 168 -7.54 -10.62 9.58
N VAL A 169 -6.51 -9.84 9.96
CA VAL A 169 -6.21 -8.56 9.30
C VAL A 169 -5.85 -8.77 7.84
N ARG A 170 -4.92 -9.69 7.56
CA ARG A 170 -4.48 -10.03 6.20
C ARG A 170 -5.62 -10.59 5.36
N LEU A 171 -6.49 -11.42 5.95
CA LEU A 171 -7.65 -11.99 5.26
C LEU A 171 -8.63 -10.89 4.87
N GLY A 172 -8.89 -9.96 5.79
CA GLY A 172 -9.70 -8.78 5.54
C GLY A 172 -9.16 -7.90 4.41
N MET A 173 -7.84 -7.66 4.40
CA MET A 173 -7.18 -6.92 3.32
C MET A 173 -7.33 -7.63 1.97
N ALA A 174 -7.05 -8.93 1.90
CA ALA A 174 -7.19 -9.70 0.66
C ALA A 174 -8.65 -9.71 0.14
N CYS A 175 -9.65 -9.83 1.03
CA CYS A 175 -11.06 -9.72 0.66
C CYS A 175 -11.44 -8.32 0.15
N CYS A 176 -10.82 -7.25 0.67
CA CYS A 176 -11.01 -5.89 0.14
C CYS A 176 -10.52 -5.78 -1.30
N GLU A 177 -9.35 -6.34 -1.62
CA GLU A 177 -8.77 -6.31 -2.96
C GLU A 177 -9.58 -7.12 -3.97
N THR A 178 -10.31 -8.16 -3.53
CA THR A 178 -11.26 -8.89 -4.39
C THR A 178 -12.64 -8.24 -4.50
N GLY A 179 -12.88 -7.10 -3.83
CA GLY A 179 -14.17 -6.41 -3.79
C GLY A 179 -15.21 -7.04 -2.85
N SER A 180 -14.83 -8.06 -2.08
CA SER A 180 -15.70 -8.75 -1.10
C SER A 180 -15.78 -7.97 0.22
N TYR A 181 -16.25 -6.72 0.17
CA TYR A 181 -16.18 -5.79 1.31
C TYR A 181 -16.94 -6.27 2.55
N ALA A 182 -18.07 -6.97 2.39
CA ALA A 182 -18.83 -7.49 3.52
C ALA A 182 -18.05 -8.56 4.31
N GLU A 183 -17.38 -9.47 3.60
CA GLU A 183 -16.49 -10.47 4.22
C GLU A 183 -15.28 -9.80 4.85
N ALA A 184 -14.66 -8.83 4.16
CA ALA A 184 -13.55 -8.07 4.69
C ALA A 184 -13.89 -7.42 6.05
N MET A 185 -15.05 -6.76 6.13
CA MET A 185 -15.54 -6.16 7.38
C MET A 185 -15.74 -7.20 8.47
N ALA A 186 -16.27 -8.39 8.15
CA ALA A 186 -16.49 -9.44 9.14
C ALA A 186 -15.17 -9.94 9.74
N TRP A 187 -14.16 -10.20 8.90
CA TRP A 187 -12.83 -10.63 9.36
C TRP A 187 -12.11 -9.55 10.15
N LEU A 188 -12.17 -8.30 9.71
CA LEU A 188 -11.53 -7.17 10.39
C LEU A 188 -12.19 -6.84 11.73
N LYS A 189 -13.51 -6.99 11.84
CA LYS A 189 -14.21 -6.92 13.14
C LYS A 189 -13.72 -7.99 14.10
N LYS A 190 -13.48 -9.22 13.63
CA LYS A 190 -12.89 -10.27 14.46
C LYS A 190 -11.46 -9.94 14.91
N ALA A 191 -10.64 -9.35 14.04
CA ALA A 191 -9.31 -8.87 14.44
C ALA A 191 -9.40 -7.82 15.56
N VAL A 192 -10.30 -6.84 15.43
CA VAL A 192 -10.53 -5.79 16.45
C VAL A 192 -11.13 -6.36 17.74
N GLU A 193 -12.04 -7.32 17.67
CA GLU A 193 -12.59 -8.01 18.84
C GLU A 193 -11.51 -8.76 19.63
N LEU A 194 -10.59 -9.43 18.94
CA LEU A 194 -9.48 -10.17 19.56
C LEU A 194 -8.39 -9.24 20.11
N ASN A 195 -8.12 -8.12 19.44
CA ASN A 195 -7.18 -7.11 19.91
C ASN A 195 -7.71 -5.69 19.63
N PRO A 196 -8.46 -5.09 20.57
CA PRO A 196 -9.01 -3.74 20.43
C PRO A 196 -7.97 -2.62 20.34
N GLY A 197 -6.69 -2.92 20.59
CA GLY A 197 -5.59 -1.96 20.45
C GLY A 197 -4.87 -2.04 19.11
N ASN A 198 -5.27 -2.95 18.21
CA ASN A 198 -4.59 -3.15 16.93
C ASN A 198 -4.95 -2.02 15.94
N ILE A 199 -4.05 -1.06 15.80
CA ILE A 199 -4.21 0.11 14.91
C ILE A 199 -4.37 -0.31 13.44
N GLU A 200 -3.61 -1.30 12.97
CA GLU A 200 -3.69 -1.78 11.58
C GLU A 200 -5.07 -2.39 11.29
N ALA A 201 -5.61 -3.18 12.21
CA ALA A 201 -6.95 -3.75 12.11
C ALA A 201 -8.02 -2.66 11.97
N HIS A 202 -7.98 -1.62 12.82
CA HIS A 202 -8.90 -0.48 12.73
C HIS A 202 -8.74 0.32 11.42
N LEU A 203 -7.50 0.59 10.97
CA LEU A 203 -7.25 1.28 9.69
C LEU A 203 -7.79 0.48 8.50
N CYS A 204 -7.58 -0.84 8.50
CA CYS A 204 -8.12 -1.74 7.48
C CYS A 204 -9.65 -1.78 7.52
N LEU A 205 -10.25 -1.84 8.72
CA LEU A 205 -11.71 -1.84 8.88
C LEU A 205 -12.33 -0.52 8.39
N ALA A 206 -11.72 0.61 8.72
CA ALA A 206 -12.13 1.93 8.23
C ALA A 206 -12.08 2.00 6.70
N ARG A 207 -11.02 1.49 6.07
CA ARG A 207 -10.90 1.39 4.60
C ARG A 207 -11.96 0.47 3.99
N ALA A 208 -12.24 -0.67 4.62
CA ALA A 208 -13.29 -1.57 4.18
C ALA A 208 -14.66 -0.89 4.22
N TYR A 209 -14.98 -0.18 5.31
CA TYR A 209 -16.21 0.63 5.43
C TYR A 209 -16.28 1.73 4.37
N LEU A 210 -15.20 2.46 4.13
CA LEU A 210 -15.14 3.48 3.08
C LEU A 210 -15.44 2.89 1.70
N ARG A 211 -14.81 1.77 1.34
CA ARG A 211 -15.06 1.07 0.05
C ARG A 211 -16.47 0.52 -0.05
N GLY A 212 -17.05 0.08 1.07
CA GLY A 212 -18.45 -0.29 1.20
C GLY A 212 -19.43 0.89 1.31
N GLN A 213 -18.96 2.14 1.16
CA GLN A 213 -19.74 3.39 1.27
C GLN A 213 -20.41 3.61 2.64
N MET A 214 -19.92 2.94 3.69
CA MET A 214 -20.37 3.09 5.08
C MET A 214 -19.57 4.19 5.77
N TYR A 215 -19.74 5.43 5.31
CA TYR A 215 -18.86 6.54 5.67
C TYR A 215 -18.82 6.87 7.17
N ASP A 216 -19.95 6.83 7.87
CA ASP A 216 -19.98 7.15 9.31
C ASP A 216 -19.27 6.09 10.14
N ALA A 217 -19.36 4.82 9.75
CA ALA A 217 -18.62 3.73 10.37
C ALA A 217 -17.11 3.87 10.10
N ALA A 218 -16.72 4.28 8.89
CA ALA A 218 -15.31 4.55 8.58
C ALA A 218 -14.74 5.69 9.44
N LEU A 219 -15.47 6.79 9.62
CA LEU A 219 -15.06 7.89 10.50
C LEU A 219 -14.89 7.42 11.96
N ALA A 220 -15.82 6.62 12.48
CA ALA A 220 -15.75 6.11 13.84
C ALA A 220 -14.47 5.27 14.07
N GLU A 221 -14.12 4.38 13.12
CA GLU A 221 -12.90 3.59 13.22
C GLU A 221 -11.63 4.46 13.12
N TYR A 222 -11.61 5.48 12.26
CA TYR A 222 -10.50 6.43 12.22
C TYR A 222 -10.38 7.24 13.52
N ASP A 223 -11.49 7.62 14.15
CA ASP A 223 -11.48 8.29 15.45
C ASP A 223 -10.92 7.38 16.56
N VAL A 224 -11.19 6.08 16.53
CA VAL A 224 -10.54 5.10 17.42
C VAL A 224 -9.03 5.09 17.22
N VAL A 225 -8.57 5.02 15.96
CA VAL A 225 -7.13 5.08 15.64
C VAL A 225 -6.49 6.35 16.16
N LEU A 226 -7.14 7.50 16.00
CA LEU A 226 -6.64 8.79 16.52
C LEU A 226 -6.67 8.86 18.05
N GLY A 227 -7.59 8.16 18.71
CA GLY A 227 -7.56 7.98 20.16
C GLY A 227 -6.35 7.17 20.63
N LEU A 228 -5.98 6.11 19.89
CA LEU A 228 -4.80 5.28 20.19
C LEU A 228 -3.47 5.94 19.78
N ARG A 229 -3.46 6.65 18.65
CA ARG A 229 -2.31 7.32 18.06
C ARG A 229 -2.75 8.66 17.44
N PRO A 230 -2.72 9.77 18.21
CA PRO A 230 -3.23 11.08 17.78
C PRO A 230 -2.59 11.67 16.52
N ARG A 231 -1.38 11.23 16.16
CA ARG A 231 -0.66 11.67 14.96
C ARG A 231 -0.58 10.59 13.88
N CYS A 232 -1.57 9.69 13.81
CA CYS A 232 -1.62 8.69 12.75
C CYS A 232 -2.02 9.32 11.42
N LEU A 233 -1.03 9.58 10.56
CA LEU A 233 -1.22 10.19 9.25
C LEU A 233 -2.24 9.44 8.38
N ASP A 234 -2.21 8.11 8.37
CA ASP A 234 -3.14 7.30 7.58
C ASP A 234 -4.60 7.49 8.03
N ALA A 235 -4.84 7.70 9.33
CA ALA A 235 -6.18 7.98 9.85
C ALA A 235 -6.65 9.40 9.52
N ILE A 236 -5.79 10.42 9.66
CA ILE A 236 -6.12 11.81 9.31
C ILE A 236 -6.44 11.93 7.82
N ASN A 237 -5.57 11.40 6.96
CA ASN A 237 -5.77 11.38 5.52
C ASN A 237 -7.00 10.54 5.14
N GLY A 238 -7.22 9.42 5.84
CA GLY A 238 -8.41 8.58 5.70
C GLY A 238 -9.71 9.33 5.99
N LYS A 239 -9.78 10.12 7.08
CA LYS A 239 -10.94 10.99 7.38
C LYS A 239 -11.17 12.02 6.29
N GLY A 240 -10.12 12.67 5.80
CA GLY A 240 -10.22 13.60 4.67
C GLY A 240 -10.85 12.94 3.44
N THR A 241 -10.42 11.73 3.11
CA THR A 241 -10.98 10.94 2.01
C THR A 241 -12.44 10.56 2.24
N VAL A 242 -12.82 10.19 3.47
CA VAL A 242 -14.23 9.93 3.79
C VAL A 242 -15.08 11.20 3.59
N TYR A 243 -14.63 12.36 4.08
CA TYR A 243 -15.35 13.63 3.87
C TYR A 243 -15.45 13.99 2.39
N HIS A 244 -14.40 13.73 1.61
CA HIS A 244 -14.39 13.93 0.17
C HIS A 244 -15.48 13.11 -0.53
N TYR A 245 -15.56 11.80 -0.26
CA TYR A 245 -16.60 10.93 -0.83
C TYR A 245 -18.02 11.25 -0.34
N LYS A 246 -18.17 11.84 0.85
CA LYS A 246 -19.45 12.39 1.34
C LYS A 246 -19.85 13.70 0.64
N GLY A 247 -18.99 14.29 -0.19
CA GLY A 247 -19.20 15.61 -0.81
C GLY A 247 -18.94 16.78 0.15
N LEU A 248 -18.39 16.52 1.33
CA LEU A 248 -18.08 17.50 2.36
C LEU A 248 -16.67 18.07 2.13
N ILE A 249 -16.48 18.68 0.96
CA ILE A 249 -15.17 19.07 0.43
C ILE A 249 -14.39 20.01 1.36
N ASP A 250 -15.08 20.93 2.05
CA ASP A 250 -14.43 21.83 3.01
C ASP A 250 -13.83 21.10 4.23
N GLN A 251 -14.49 20.06 4.71
CA GLN A 251 -13.98 19.23 5.80
C GLN A 251 -12.81 18.36 5.32
N ALA A 252 -12.89 17.85 4.09
CA ALA A 252 -11.79 17.12 3.47
C ALA A 252 -10.52 18.00 3.38
N ILE A 253 -10.66 19.24 2.87
CA ILE A 253 -9.57 20.22 2.81
C ILE A 253 -8.97 20.48 4.19
N GLN A 254 -9.79 20.59 5.24
CA GLN A 254 -9.30 20.81 6.60
C GLN A 254 -8.44 19.63 7.09
N GLU A 255 -8.90 18.39 6.90
CA GLU A 255 -8.15 17.20 7.31
C GLU A 255 -6.85 17.03 6.50
N TYR A 256 -6.87 17.27 5.19
CA TYR A 256 -5.66 17.19 4.37
C TYR A 256 -4.63 18.26 4.75
N ARG A 257 -5.08 19.48 5.07
CA ARG A 257 -4.18 20.53 5.60
C ARG A 257 -3.60 20.14 6.95
N HIS A 258 -4.41 19.56 7.84
CA HIS A 258 -3.91 19.04 9.12
C HIS A 258 -2.86 17.94 8.93
N ALA A 259 -3.06 17.03 7.97
CA ALA A 259 -2.06 16.03 7.62
C ALA A 259 -0.75 16.66 7.13
N ILE A 260 -0.81 17.69 6.28
CA ILE A 260 0.35 18.44 5.79
C ILE A 260 1.04 19.21 6.91
N ASP A 261 0.30 19.84 7.84
CA ASP A 261 0.86 20.58 8.98
C ASP A 261 1.70 19.65 9.88
N LEU A 262 1.27 18.39 10.04
CA LEU A 262 2.02 17.39 10.80
C LEU A 262 3.16 16.76 9.99
N TYR A 263 2.95 16.56 8.69
CA TYR A 263 3.86 15.86 7.80
C TYR A 263 4.00 16.59 6.46
N PRO A 264 4.80 17.68 6.39
CA PRO A 264 4.87 18.54 5.19
C PRO A 264 5.45 17.89 3.94
N GLY A 265 5.96 16.66 4.04
CA GLY A 265 6.52 15.90 2.93
C GLY A 265 5.64 14.73 2.47
N ASP A 266 4.45 14.54 3.05
CA ASP A 266 3.57 13.45 2.61
C ASP A 266 2.88 13.80 1.29
N TYR A 267 3.30 13.12 0.21
CA TYR A 267 2.76 13.37 -1.12
C TYR A 267 1.25 13.08 -1.22
N ARG A 268 0.72 12.14 -0.42
CA ARG A 268 -0.70 11.72 -0.50
C ARG A 268 -1.60 12.84 0.01
N ALA A 269 -1.23 13.50 1.10
CA ALA A 269 -1.96 14.64 1.63
C ALA A 269 -1.97 15.83 0.65
N HIS A 270 -0.82 16.14 0.03
CA HIS A 270 -0.73 17.16 -1.03
C HIS A 270 -1.59 16.80 -2.26
N ASN A 271 -1.51 15.56 -2.75
CA ASN A 271 -2.31 15.10 -3.89
C ASN A 271 -3.82 15.19 -3.60
N ASN A 272 -4.23 14.71 -2.44
CA ASN A 272 -5.63 14.72 -2.02
C ASN A 272 -6.16 16.14 -1.78
N LEU A 273 -5.33 17.04 -1.24
CA LEU A 273 -5.68 18.45 -1.12
C LEU A 273 -5.84 19.11 -2.51
N ALA A 274 -4.94 18.80 -3.45
CA ALA A 274 -5.03 19.27 -4.81
C ALA A 274 -6.34 18.81 -5.48
N LEU A 275 -6.68 17.52 -5.38
CA LEU A 275 -7.94 16.96 -5.86
C LEU A 275 -9.16 17.67 -5.25
N ALA A 276 -9.16 17.87 -3.94
CA ALA A 276 -10.26 18.59 -3.26
C ALA A 276 -10.40 20.05 -3.73
N TYR A 277 -9.28 20.73 -4.03
CA TYR A 277 -9.32 22.05 -4.65
C TYR A 277 -9.84 22.02 -6.09
N VAL A 278 -9.49 21.01 -6.88
CA VAL A 278 -10.03 20.81 -8.24
C VAL A 278 -11.55 20.64 -8.20
N ASP A 279 -12.07 19.80 -7.31
CA ASP A 279 -13.50 19.58 -7.14
C ASP A 279 -14.25 20.84 -6.70
N LYS A 280 -13.56 21.75 -5.99
CA LYS A 280 -14.08 23.07 -5.61
C LYS A 280 -13.90 24.14 -6.69
N GLY A 281 -13.25 23.83 -7.82
CA GLY A 281 -12.92 24.79 -8.88
C GLY A 281 -11.79 25.76 -8.52
N MET A 282 -11.03 25.50 -7.46
CA MET A 282 -9.92 26.33 -6.98
C MET A 282 -8.60 25.93 -7.64
N TYR A 283 -8.54 25.94 -8.97
CA TYR A 283 -7.41 25.41 -9.75
C TYR A 283 -6.06 26.07 -9.40
N GLU A 284 -6.05 27.38 -9.15
CA GLU A 284 -4.84 28.13 -8.75
C GLU A 284 -4.25 27.63 -7.41
N ARG A 285 -5.09 27.07 -6.53
CA ARG A 285 -4.62 26.44 -5.29
C ARG A 285 -4.20 24.99 -5.50
N ALA A 286 -4.77 24.29 -6.47
CA ALA A 286 -4.44 22.89 -6.75
C ALA A 286 -3.05 22.71 -7.38
N ILE A 287 -2.65 23.61 -8.30
CA ILE A 287 -1.36 23.55 -9.01
C ILE A 287 -0.15 23.43 -8.07
N PRO A 288 0.05 24.31 -7.07
CA PRO A 288 1.21 24.20 -6.18
C PRO A 288 1.20 22.91 -5.36
N GLU A 289 0.03 22.41 -4.96
CA GLU A 289 -0.10 21.17 -4.18
C GLU A 289 0.29 19.94 -5.02
N TYR A 290 -0.14 19.85 -6.29
CA TYR A 290 0.33 18.79 -7.19
C TYR A 290 1.84 18.83 -7.40
N ARG A 291 2.43 20.03 -7.54
CA ARG A 291 3.89 20.17 -7.68
C ARG A 291 4.63 19.69 -6.43
N LEU A 292 4.11 19.97 -5.24
CA LEU A 292 4.67 19.47 -3.98
C LEU A 292 4.54 17.95 -3.88
N ALA A 293 3.41 17.37 -4.26
CA ALA A 293 3.22 15.92 -4.30
C ALA A 293 4.24 15.25 -5.24
N ILE A 294 4.40 15.76 -6.48
CA ILE A 294 5.38 15.26 -7.45
C ILE A 294 6.81 15.44 -6.93
N CYS A 295 7.13 16.56 -6.29
CA CYS A 295 8.46 16.79 -5.72
C CYS A 295 8.78 15.77 -4.60
N ALA A 296 7.80 15.45 -3.76
CA ALA A 296 7.93 14.46 -2.69
C ALA A 296 8.03 13.02 -3.21
N SER A 297 7.35 12.69 -4.31
CA SER A 297 7.38 11.34 -4.90
C SER A 297 7.42 11.35 -6.44
N PRO A 298 8.58 11.69 -7.05
CA PRO A 298 8.66 11.98 -8.48
C PRO A 298 8.51 10.76 -9.40
N LYS A 299 8.57 9.55 -8.84
CA LYS A 299 8.50 8.28 -9.58
C LYS A 299 7.09 7.67 -9.62
N LEU A 300 6.09 8.34 -9.06
CA LEU A 300 4.70 7.87 -9.12
C LEU A 300 4.02 8.41 -10.39
N PRO A 301 3.65 7.54 -11.36
CA PRO A 301 3.01 7.97 -12.60
C PRO A 301 1.66 8.65 -12.36
N GLU A 302 0.92 8.25 -11.31
CA GLU A 302 -0.41 8.78 -10.99
C GLU A 302 -0.36 10.28 -10.68
N LEU A 303 0.67 10.76 -9.99
CA LEU A 303 0.81 12.18 -9.66
C LEU A 303 1.02 13.05 -10.91
N HIS A 304 1.80 12.55 -11.86
CA HIS A 304 1.99 13.23 -13.16
C HIS A 304 0.71 13.19 -13.99
N ALA A 305 -0.03 12.08 -13.95
CA ALA A 305 -1.31 11.96 -14.64
C ALA A 305 -2.36 12.92 -14.05
N ASP A 306 -2.54 12.95 -12.72
CA ASP A 306 -3.50 13.83 -12.05
C ASP A 306 -3.17 15.32 -12.29
N TYR A 307 -1.88 15.68 -12.23
CA TYR A 307 -1.42 17.03 -12.58
C TYR A 307 -1.66 17.35 -14.06
N GLY A 308 -1.37 16.41 -14.97
CA GLY A 308 -1.64 16.55 -16.40
C GLY A 308 -3.12 16.77 -16.70
N MET A 309 -4.01 16.09 -15.97
CA MET A 309 -5.46 16.29 -16.08
C MET A 309 -5.88 17.69 -15.65
N LEU A 310 -5.31 18.23 -14.56
CA LEU A 310 -5.55 19.61 -14.15
C LEU A 310 -5.05 20.62 -15.20
N LEU A 311 -3.87 20.41 -15.75
CA LEU A 311 -3.31 21.29 -16.79
C LEU A 311 -4.19 21.27 -18.05
N LEU A 312 -4.68 20.10 -18.44
CA LEU A 312 -5.60 19.96 -19.56
C LEU A 312 -6.93 20.69 -19.29
N LEU A 313 -7.47 20.56 -18.07
CA LEU A 313 -8.70 21.25 -17.64
C LEU A 313 -8.54 22.78 -17.66
N THR A 314 -7.37 23.29 -17.29
CA THR A 314 -7.05 24.72 -17.26
C THR A 314 -6.57 25.27 -18.62
N GLY A 315 -6.45 24.41 -19.63
CA GLY A 315 -6.09 24.78 -21.01
C GLY A 315 -4.59 24.82 -21.29
N ASP A 316 -3.73 24.50 -20.32
CA ASP A 316 -2.29 24.31 -20.55
C ASP A 316 -2.03 22.94 -21.21
N THR A 317 -2.38 22.85 -22.49
CA THR A 317 -2.25 21.62 -23.29
C THR A 317 -0.79 21.19 -23.43
N TYR A 318 0.15 22.14 -23.52
CA TYR A 318 1.57 21.85 -23.60
C TYR A 318 2.10 21.24 -22.30
N GLY A 319 1.80 21.85 -21.15
CA GLY A 319 2.15 21.31 -19.84
C GLY A 319 1.50 19.95 -19.60
N ALA A 320 0.24 19.77 -20.00
CA ALA A 320 -0.45 18.48 -19.91
C ALA A 320 0.25 17.38 -20.72
N THR A 321 0.66 17.66 -21.96
CA THR A 321 1.43 16.72 -22.79
C THR A 321 2.74 16.31 -22.11
N LEU A 322 3.47 17.26 -21.49
CA LEU A 322 4.70 16.94 -20.78
C LEU A 322 4.45 16.05 -19.55
N ALA A 323 3.42 16.37 -18.76
CA ALA A 323 3.06 15.59 -17.58
C ALA A 323 2.63 14.15 -17.95
N PHE A 324 1.78 13.99 -18.97
CA PHE A 324 1.37 12.65 -19.42
C PHE A 324 2.51 11.84 -20.04
N ARG A 325 3.45 12.48 -20.73
CA ARG A 325 4.67 11.80 -21.21
C ARG A 325 5.53 11.28 -20.06
N GLU A 326 5.67 12.05 -18.99
CA GLU A 326 6.41 11.59 -17.80
C GLU A 326 5.67 10.45 -17.08
N ALA A 327 4.34 10.53 -16.98
CA ALA A 327 3.52 9.43 -16.47
C ALA A 327 3.73 8.13 -17.28
N LEU A 328 3.71 8.21 -18.62
CA LEU A 328 3.95 7.06 -19.50
C LEU A 328 5.41 6.60 -19.52
N ARG A 329 6.38 7.49 -19.25
CA ARG A 329 7.79 7.10 -19.07
C ARG A 329 7.93 6.19 -17.84
N LEU A 330 7.15 6.44 -16.79
CA LEU A 330 7.12 5.67 -15.54
C LEU A 330 6.25 4.40 -15.65
N ALA A 331 5.13 4.47 -16.38
CA ALA A 331 4.22 3.34 -16.63
C ALA A 331 3.87 3.24 -18.14
N PRO A 332 4.74 2.61 -18.96
CA PRO A 332 4.58 2.57 -20.42
C PRO A 332 3.41 1.72 -20.92
N ASP A 333 2.81 0.90 -20.06
CA ASP A 333 1.68 0.02 -20.35
C ASP A 333 0.34 0.56 -19.84
N SER A 334 0.30 1.83 -19.44
CA SER A 334 -0.91 2.48 -18.95
C SER A 334 -1.86 2.87 -20.10
N TYR A 335 -2.95 2.12 -20.24
CA TYR A 335 -4.04 2.42 -21.18
C TYR A 335 -4.55 3.86 -21.04
N SER A 336 -4.90 4.27 -19.81
CA SER A 336 -5.42 5.61 -19.54
C SER A 336 -4.38 6.69 -19.80
N GLY A 337 -3.10 6.41 -19.53
CA GLY A 337 -1.99 7.31 -19.86
C GLY A 337 -1.92 7.63 -21.35
N HIS A 338 -2.00 6.60 -22.21
CA HIS A 338 -2.01 6.77 -23.66
C HIS A 338 -3.25 7.54 -24.15
N VAL A 339 -4.44 7.24 -23.61
CA VAL A 339 -5.66 7.98 -23.95
C VAL A 339 -5.56 9.46 -23.54
N ASN A 340 -5.10 9.73 -22.32
CA ASN A 340 -4.96 11.10 -21.81
C ASN A 340 -3.92 11.91 -22.60
N LEU A 341 -2.76 11.30 -22.92
CA LEU A 341 -1.74 11.92 -23.76
C LEU A 341 -2.30 12.21 -25.17
N ALA A 342 -3.03 11.27 -25.76
CA ALA A 342 -3.64 11.47 -27.07
C ALA A 342 -4.63 12.65 -27.10
N VAL A 343 -5.46 12.78 -26.06
CA VAL A 343 -6.38 13.92 -25.93
C VAL A 343 -5.61 15.24 -25.83
N ALA A 344 -4.57 15.30 -25.00
CA ALA A 344 -3.72 16.49 -24.88
C ALA A 344 -3.01 16.85 -26.20
N LEU A 345 -2.42 15.86 -26.87
CA LEU A 345 -1.76 16.02 -28.17
C LEU A 345 -2.74 16.53 -29.22
N TYR A 346 -3.94 15.97 -29.29
CA TYR A 346 -4.97 16.40 -30.21
C TYR A 346 -5.38 17.86 -29.96
N GLN A 347 -5.57 18.27 -28.69
CA GLN A 347 -5.89 19.65 -28.34
C GLN A 347 -4.73 20.63 -28.66
N SER A 348 -3.49 20.14 -28.64
CA SER A 348 -2.31 20.90 -29.08
C SER A 348 -2.12 20.94 -30.61
N GLY A 349 -3.01 20.30 -31.38
CA GLY A 349 -2.97 20.25 -32.85
C GLY A 349 -2.11 19.13 -33.44
N GLN A 350 -1.55 18.25 -32.61
CA GLN A 350 -0.69 17.14 -33.04
C GLN A 350 -1.53 15.89 -33.40
N CYS A 351 -2.32 15.97 -34.50
CA CYS A 351 -3.23 14.87 -34.92
C CYS A 351 -2.49 13.52 -35.10
N SER A 352 -1.31 13.52 -35.73
CA SER A 352 -0.60 12.27 -36.03
C SER A 352 -0.15 11.55 -34.76
N ASP A 353 0.45 12.29 -33.82
CA ASP A 353 0.96 11.73 -32.57
C ASP A 353 -0.19 11.27 -31.68
N ALA A 354 -1.30 12.02 -31.62
CA ALA A 354 -2.49 11.60 -30.90
C ALA A 354 -3.06 10.26 -31.41
N LEU A 355 -3.07 10.05 -32.73
CA LEU A 355 -3.51 8.79 -33.33
C LEU A 355 -2.56 7.63 -33.03
N ALA A 356 -1.24 7.89 -32.94
CA ALA A 356 -0.26 6.88 -32.57
C ALA A 356 -0.45 6.42 -31.11
N GLU A 357 -0.65 7.36 -30.18
CA GLU A 357 -0.92 7.04 -28.78
C GLU A 357 -2.22 6.24 -28.61
N LEU A 358 -3.28 6.57 -29.35
CA LEU A 358 -4.52 5.79 -29.31
C LEU A 358 -4.36 4.39 -29.92
N ALA A 359 -3.48 4.20 -30.89
CA ALA A 359 -3.17 2.88 -31.42
C ALA A 359 -2.50 2.00 -30.34
N GLU A 360 -1.59 2.57 -29.53
CA GLU A 360 -1.03 1.88 -28.37
C GLU A 360 -2.07 1.56 -27.30
N ALA A 361 -2.98 2.50 -27.00
CA ALA A 361 -4.10 2.24 -26.08
C ALA A 361 -4.96 1.06 -26.57
N VAL A 362 -5.30 1.01 -27.86
CA VAL A 362 -6.05 -0.14 -28.44
C VAL A 362 -5.23 -1.43 -28.40
N ARG A 363 -3.90 -1.37 -28.57
CA ARG A 363 -3.03 -2.56 -28.45
C ARG A 363 -3.05 -3.12 -27.03
N LEU A 364 -3.00 -2.25 -26.03
CA LEU A 364 -3.02 -2.62 -24.60
C LEU A 364 -4.39 -3.14 -24.16
N SER A 365 -5.49 -2.56 -24.66
CA SER A 365 -6.85 -2.96 -24.31
C SER A 365 -7.78 -2.95 -25.53
N PRO A 366 -7.79 -4.03 -26.33
CA PRO A 366 -8.47 -4.07 -27.64
C PRO A 366 -10.00 -3.99 -27.60
N SER A 367 -10.61 -4.17 -26.43
CA SER A 367 -12.05 -4.13 -26.23
C SER A 367 -12.52 -2.89 -25.45
N GLU A 368 -11.62 -1.98 -25.08
CA GLU A 368 -12.02 -0.79 -24.32
C GLU A 368 -12.57 0.29 -25.27
N PRO A 369 -13.82 0.75 -25.07
CA PRO A 369 -14.49 1.63 -26.03
C PRO A 369 -13.87 3.04 -26.11
N GLU A 370 -13.27 3.55 -25.04
CA GLU A 370 -12.83 4.95 -24.94
C GLU A 370 -11.81 5.34 -26.03
N ALA A 371 -10.81 4.50 -26.26
CA ALA A 371 -9.82 4.73 -27.31
C ALA A 371 -10.45 4.79 -28.71
N PHE A 372 -11.45 3.93 -29.00
CA PHE A 372 -12.18 3.96 -30.26
C PHE A 372 -13.05 5.22 -30.42
N PHE A 373 -13.62 5.73 -29.34
CA PHE A 373 -14.35 6.99 -29.34
C PHE A 373 -13.44 8.15 -29.75
N HIS A 374 -12.25 8.24 -29.15
CA HIS A 374 -11.27 9.26 -29.48
C HIS A 374 -10.69 9.09 -30.89
N LEU A 375 -10.38 7.86 -31.33
CA LEU A 375 -9.93 7.57 -32.70
C LEU A 375 -10.97 8.04 -33.73
N GLY A 376 -12.23 7.70 -33.51
CA GLY A 376 -13.32 8.11 -34.39
C GLY A 376 -13.44 9.63 -34.48
N THR A 377 -13.41 10.29 -33.32
CA THR A 377 -13.50 11.76 -33.22
C THR A 377 -12.33 12.46 -33.91
N ILE A 378 -11.11 11.98 -33.69
CA ILE A 378 -9.90 12.60 -34.24
C ILE A 378 -9.83 12.35 -35.75
N HIS A 379 -10.09 11.13 -36.23
CA HIS A 379 -10.13 10.84 -37.67
C HIS A 379 -11.20 11.67 -38.40
N ASP A 380 -12.39 11.82 -37.82
CA ASP A 380 -13.49 12.62 -38.40
C ASP A 380 -13.06 14.08 -38.57
N ARG A 381 -12.41 14.64 -37.55
CA ARG A 381 -11.97 16.05 -37.56
C ARG A 381 -10.70 16.29 -38.37
N CYS A 382 -9.76 15.34 -38.43
CA CYS A 382 -8.54 15.45 -39.23
C CYS A 382 -8.76 14.96 -40.70
N GLY A 383 -10.01 14.66 -41.11
CA GLY A 383 -10.39 14.48 -42.52
C GLY A 383 -10.30 13.05 -43.07
N ASP A 384 -10.29 12.02 -42.22
CA ASP A 384 -10.34 10.61 -42.62
C ASP A 384 -11.69 9.96 -42.22
N PRO A 385 -12.77 10.22 -42.98
CA PRO A 385 -14.10 9.73 -42.63
C PRO A 385 -14.21 8.20 -42.71
N VAL A 386 -13.33 7.52 -43.44
CA VAL A 386 -13.34 6.05 -43.54
C VAL A 386 -12.84 5.44 -42.25
N LYS A 387 -11.67 5.87 -41.76
CA LYS A 387 -11.16 5.39 -40.47
C LYS A 387 -12.03 5.85 -39.31
N ALA A 388 -12.61 7.04 -39.40
CA ALA A 388 -13.58 7.52 -38.41
C ALA A 388 -14.78 6.57 -38.29
N ALA A 389 -15.36 6.15 -39.42
CA ALA A 389 -16.49 5.22 -39.43
C ALA A 389 -16.13 3.88 -38.78
N THR A 390 -14.97 3.30 -39.13
CA THR A 390 -14.48 2.04 -38.54
C THR A 390 -14.30 2.16 -37.02
N ALA A 391 -13.68 3.24 -36.55
CA ALA A 391 -13.47 3.45 -35.12
C ALA A 391 -14.80 3.65 -34.38
N TYR A 392 -15.75 4.42 -34.93
CA TYR A 392 -17.09 4.56 -34.36
C TYR A 392 -17.88 3.25 -34.33
N GLU A 393 -17.73 2.37 -35.32
CA GLU A 393 -18.32 1.03 -35.31
C GLU A 393 -17.75 0.19 -34.16
N SER A 394 -16.43 0.19 -33.98
CA SER A 394 -15.77 -0.48 -32.86
C SER A 394 -16.21 0.08 -31.51
N PHE A 395 -16.30 1.41 -31.37
CA PHE A 395 -16.84 2.06 -30.17
C PHE A 395 -18.24 1.55 -29.85
N ILE A 396 -19.16 1.56 -30.82
CA ILE A 396 -20.55 1.09 -30.62
C ILE A 396 -20.57 -0.40 -30.27
N ARG A 397 -19.70 -1.21 -30.89
CA ARG A 397 -19.62 -2.66 -30.64
C ARG A 397 -19.19 -2.98 -29.21
N PHE A 398 -18.22 -2.23 -28.68
CA PHE A 398 -17.66 -2.48 -27.35
C PHE A 398 -18.33 -1.68 -26.23
N SER A 399 -19.16 -0.69 -26.55
CA SER A 399 -19.89 0.10 -25.56
C SER A 399 -20.93 -0.73 -24.80
N ALA A 400 -21.02 -0.50 -23.48
CA ALA A 400 -22.07 -1.08 -22.65
C ALA A 400 -23.48 -0.58 -23.04
N SER A 401 -24.51 -1.39 -22.72
CA SER A 401 -25.93 -1.07 -22.92
C SER A 401 -26.39 0.06 -21.97
N GLY A 402 -25.94 1.28 -22.24
CA GLY A 402 -26.20 2.46 -21.43
C GLY A 402 -25.28 3.66 -21.70
N ASP A 403 -24.22 3.49 -22.49
CA ASP A 403 -23.34 4.62 -22.84
C ASP A 403 -24.13 5.66 -23.67
N LYS A 404 -24.32 6.85 -23.07
CA LYS A 404 -25.10 7.95 -23.64
C LYS A 404 -24.50 8.48 -24.95
N ARG A 405 -23.19 8.29 -25.17
CA ARG A 405 -22.47 8.73 -26.37
C ARG A 405 -22.78 7.85 -27.59
N VAL A 406 -23.27 6.62 -27.40
CA VAL A 406 -23.62 5.72 -28.51
C VAL A 406 -24.64 6.35 -29.45
N LYS A 407 -25.63 7.09 -28.92
CA LYS A 407 -26.65 7.74 -29.73
C LYS A 407 -26.06 8.82 -30.65
N SER A 408 -25.19 9.69 -30.12
CA SER A 408 -24.54 10.74 -30.91
C SER A 408 -23.56 10.16 -31.92
N VAL A 409 -22.78 9.15 -31.53
CA VAL A 409 -21.85 8.47 -32.43
C VAL A 409 -22.58 7.75 -33.57
N ARG A 410 -23.72 7.10 -33.32
CA ARG A 410 -24.56 6.50 -34.37
C ARG A 410 -25.08 7.53 -35.37
N ALA A 411 -25.53 8.69 -34.89
CA ALA A 411 -25.98 9.77 -35.76
C ALA A 411 -24.85 10.25 -36.67
N ARG A 412 -23.66 10.49 -36.11
CA ARG A 412 -22.49 10.91 -36.87
C ARG A 412 -22.03 9.85 -37.87
N LEU A 413 -22.05 8.57 -37.48
CA LEU A 413 -21.72 7.44 -38.37
C LEU A 413 -22.67 7.36 -39.59
N LEU A 414 -23.96 7.64 -39.39
CA LEU A 414 -24.94 7.68 -40.49
C LEU A 414 -24.67 8.83 -41.46
N GLU A 415 -24.26 10.01 -40.97
CA GLU A 415 -23.87 11.13 -41.82
C GLU A 415 -22.65 10.79 -42.67
N ILE A 416 -21.61 10.22 -42.05
CA ILE A 416 -20.37 9.79 -42.73
C ILE A 416 -20.68 8.77 -43.83
N LYS A 417 -21.54 7.78 -43.55
CA LYS A 417 -21.94 6.76 -44.53
C LYS A 417 -22.91 7.29 -45.60
N GLY A 418 -23.79 8.22 -45.25
CA GLY A 418 -24.77 8.84 -46.15
C GLY A 418 -24.13 9.79 -47.16
N GLY A 419 -23.06 10.50 -46.76
CA GLY A 419 -22.27 11.37 -47.65
C GLY A 419 -21.57 10.62 -48.79
N LYS A 420 -21.29 9.32 -48.63
CA LYS A 420 -20.74 8.46 -49.69
C LYS A 420 -21.75 8.10 -50.79
N LYS A 421 -23.06 8.22 -50.56
CA LYS A 421 -24.10 7.90 -51.58
C LYS A 421 -24.47 9.09 -52.48
N ARG A 422 -23.93 10.29 -52.22
CA ARG A 422 -24.26 11.54 -52.93
C ARG A 422 -23.12 12.13 -53.78
N LYS A 423 -22.03 11.39 -53.95
CA LYS A 423 -20.96 11.66 -54.92
C LYS A 423 -20.90 10.46 -55.87
#